data_AF-A0A6N2ZMB4-F1
#
_entry.id   AF-A0A6N2ZMB4-F1
#
_cell.length_a   1.000
_cell.length_b   1.000
_cell.length_c   1.000
_cell.angle_alpha   90.00
_cell.angle_beta   90.00
_cell.angle_gamma   90.00
#
_symmetry.space_group_name_H-M   'P 1'
#
loop_
_entity.id
_entity.type
_entity.pdbx_description
1 polymer ?
#
loop_
_entity_poly.entity_id
_entity_poly.type
_entity_poly.pdbx_seq_one_letter_code
_entity_poly.pdbx_strand_id
1 'polypeptide(L)'
;MKKIFWVAGAAACVLAAGILLVPPEAVEAGTLPAGITVGGVDLTGMTGEEADQKIEQYVEDMSNQEITLTIDGNEITTTAKELGFTWTNQEEIEETADRYAGGNLLERYLNLKTLEKEPLKLDVETSVDAAKVAQFVESKCSAFIREAKDAEITRVNNAFQITESVVGLDVDIDATKKALDEALKGGLKEPVTIAAVVAEAQPARKSEDLAMIQDVLGTFSTNFSTGNISRSKNLTNGASKVNGCVLMPGEEFSAYVYLTPFTIANGYAAAGSYENGRVVDTIGGGACQLCTTMYNAALQAEMEITQRQNHSMVVGYVKPSQDAAIAGTIKDLKFKNPYDAPIYIEGAVSGGTLTFTIYGKETRPANREVKYVSETLGASDPGAPTIKVDPSLRPGAKVLEQSAHRGLRSRLWKYVYVDGVETEKEILHTDTYMASKAIYRVGPELPAVAPVLPPEQPAAPAETQPAVPSGPASDGPASEIAPPTAPAPVPEAPAAPAAPEAPAAPADPAPVPGGAEAGA
;
A
#
# COMPACT_ATOMS: atom_id res chain seq x y z
N MET A 1 35.81 -48.68 86.72
CA MET A 1 36.87 -49.71 86.59
C MET A 1 37.97 -49.14 85.69
N LYS A 2 39.23 -49.10 86.20
CA LYS A 2 40.53 -49.25 85.51
C LYS A 2 40.80 -48.37 84.25
N LYS A 3 41.88 -47.59 84.07
CA LYS A 3 43.25 -47.42 84.64
C LYS A 3 43.84 -46.12 83.99
N ILE A 4 44.54 -45.23 84.73
CA ILE A 4 46.01 -44.93 84.72
C ILE A 4 46.53 -44.31 83.38
N PHE A 5 47.45 -43.35 83.24
CA PHE A 5 48.09 -42.23 83.99
C PHE A 5 49.40 -41.90 83.20
N TRP A 6 49.78 -40.61 83.08
CA TRP A 6 51.12 -40.03 82.72
C TRP A 6 51.63 -40.22 81.27
N VAL A 7 52.27 -39.26 80.60
CA VAL A 7 53.35 -38.35 81.02
C VAL A 7 53.26 -37.00 80.30
N ALA A 8 53.48 -35.91 81.05
CA ALA A 8 53.84 -34.59 80.54
C ALA A 8 55.35 -34.52 80.28
N GLY A 9 55.77 -33.86 79.20
CA GLY A 9 57.18 -33.57 78.92
C GLY A 9 57.33 -32.43 77.93
N ALA A 10 57.59 -31.23 78.45
CA ALA A 10 57.88 -30.03 77.69
C ALA A 10 59.24 -30.11 77.00
N ALA A 11 59.33 -29.56 75.80
CA ALA A 11 60.56 -29.05 75.22
C ALA A 11 60.24 -27.74 74.49
N ALA A 12 60.37 -26.63 75.22
CA ALA A 12 60.56 -25.31 74.64
C ALA A 12 62.03 -25.23 74.21
N CYS A 13 62.30 -25.00 72.93
CA CYS A 13 63.49 -24.35 72.42
C CYS A 13 63.47 -24.24 70.87
N VAL A 14 63.73 -23.03 70.37
CA VAL A 14 64.40 -22.74 69.08
C VAL A 14 63.49 -22.89 67.84
N LEU A 15 62.90 -21.78 67.38
CA LEU A 15 63.43 -20.95 66.29
C LEU A 15 63.42 -21.66 64.92
N ALA A 16 62.72 -21.03 63.98
CA ALA A 16 63.15 -20.89 62.60
C ALA A 16 63.40 -22.19 61.80
N ALA A 17 62.34 -22.82 61.29
CA ALA A 17 62.45 -23.72 60.14
C ALA A 17 61.07 -23.89 59.49
N GLY A 18 60.69 -22.93 58.65
CA GLY A 18 59.44 -23.02 57.90
C GLY A 18 58.90 -21.70 57.36
N ILE A 19 59.50 -20.55 57.71
CA ILE A 19 59.58 -19.46 56.74
C ILE A 19 60.49 -20.04 55.66
N LEU A 20 59.91 -20.60 54.59
CA LEU A 20 60.64 -20.71 53.34
C LEU A 20 61.29 -19.33 53.18
N LEU A 21 62.62 -19.27 53.17
CA LEU A 21 63.34 -18.10 52.67
C LEU A 21 62.89 -17.98 51.23
N VAL A 22 61.77 -17.28 51.03
CA VAL A 22 61.44 -16.73 49.73
C VAL A 22 62.56 -15.72 49.50
N PRO A 23 63.36 -15.87 48.41
CA PRO A 23 64.39 -14.89 48.13
C PRO A 23 63.75 -13.50 48.18
N PRO A 24 64.39 -12.49 48.80
CA PRO A 24 63.79 -11.17 48.96
C PRO A 24 63.34 -10.56 47.62
N GLU A 25 63.96 -10.98 46.53
CA GLU A 25 63.61 -10.67 45.14
C GLU A 25 62.21 -11.18 44.71
N ALA A 26 61.70 -12.26 45.33
CA ALA A 26 60.40 -12.85 45.02
C ALA A 26 59.23 -12.31 45.87
N VAL A 27 59.50 -11.37 46.80
CA VAL A 27 58.48 -10.64 47.59
C VAL A 27 58.88 -9.16 47.68
N GLU A 28 59.48 -8.64 46.61
CA GLU A 28 59.93 -7.25 46.56
C GLU A 28 58.72 -6.31 46.61
N ALA A 29 58.89 -5.17 47.29
CA ALA A 29 57.81 -4.25 47.49
C ALA A 29 57.51 -3.45 46.22
N GLY A 30 56.29 -3.58 45.69
CA GLY A 30 55.85 -2.84 44.52
C GLY A 30 56.02 -3.59 43.20
N THR A 31 56.35 -4.89 43.21
CA THR A 31 56.37 -5.75 42.02
C THR A 31 55.32 -6.86 42.10
N LEU A 32 54.86 -7.33 40.95
CA LEU A 32 53.83 -8.35 40.82
C LEU A 32 54.42 -9.76 41.06
N PRO A 33 53.79 -10.60 41.89
CA PRO A 33 54.23 -11.97 42.15
C PRO A 33 54.04 -12.89 40.92
N ALA A 34 54.79 -14.00 40.90
CA ALA A 34 54.66 -15.00 39.85
C ALA A 34 53.26 -15.63 39.80
N GLY A 35 52.79 -15.93 38.59
CA GLY A 35 51.51 -16.61 38.36
C GLY A 35 50.34 -15.69 38.00
N ILE A 36 50.61 -14.41 37.69
CA ILE A 36 49.63 -13.47 37.14
C ILE A 36 49.89 -13.28 35.64
N THR A 37 48.86 -13.51 34.83
CA THR A 37 48.92 -13.24 33.39
C THR A 37 47.69 -12.46 32.93
N VAL A 38 47.88 -11.45 32.09
CA VAL A 38 46.80 -10.66 31.45
C VAL A 38 46.88 -10.87 29.94
N GLY A 39 45.81 -11.38 29.30
CA GLY A 39 45.80 -11.61 27.83
C GLY A 39 46.91 -12.56 27.34
N GLY A 40 47.43 -13.42 28.21
CA GLY A 40 48.58 -14.28 27.93
C GLY A 40 49.96 -13.60 28.09
N VAL A 41 50.02 -12.33 28.50
CA VAL A 41 51.25 -11.64 28.90
C VAL A 41 51.58 -12.00 30.35
N ASP A 42 52.79 -12.51 30.60
CA ASP A 42 53.32 -12.75 31.94
C ASP A 42 53.82 -11.45 32.58
N LEU A 43 53.29 -11.12 33.76
CA LEU A 43 53.57 -9.89 34.50
C LEU A 43 54.54 -10.10 35.68
N THR A 44 55.07 -11.32 35.84
CA THR A 44 55.94 -11.68 36.95
C THR A 44 57.13 -10.72 37.09
N GLY A 45 57.29 -10.15 38.28
CA GLY A 45 58.42 -9.28 38.63
C GLY A 45 58.32 -7.84 38.11
N MET A 46 57.25 -7.48 37.40
CA MET A 46 57.03 -6.12 36.91
C MET A 46 56.46 -5.24 38.02
N THR A 47 56.86 -3.97 38.02
CA THR A 47 56.11 -2.92 38.74
C THR A 47 54.74 -2.68 38.12
N GLY A 48 53.82 -2.04 38.83
CA GLY A 48 52.51 -1.66 38.27
C GLY A 48 52.66 -0.87 36.97
N GLU A 49 53.54 0.14 36.95
CA GLU A 49 53.80 0.97 35.77
C GLU A 49 54.38 0.18 34.57
N GLU A 50 55.27 -0.78 34.84
CA GLU A 50 55.80 -1.66 33.78
C GLU A 50 54.75 -2.65 33.26
N ALA A 51 53.87 -3.15 34.13
CA ALA A 51 52.77 -4.02 33.76
C ALA A 51 51.75 -3.27 32.90
N ASP A 52 51.38 -2.05 33.29
CA ASP A 52 50.46 -1.18 32.56
C ASP A 52 51.00 -0.88 31.15
N GLN A 53 52.25 -0.42 31.03
CA GLN A 53 52.88 -0.17 29.73
C GLN A 53 52.88 -1.41 28.83
N LYS A 54 53.09 -2.60 29.42
CA LYS A 54 53.14 -3.85 28.65
C LYS A 54 51.75 -4.32 28.20
N ILE A 55 50.72 -4.11 29.02
CA ILE A 55 49.33 -4.40 28.67
C ILE A 55 48.84 -3.39 27.64
N GLU A 56 49.13 -2.10 27.80
CA GLU A 56 48.83 -1.06 26.81
C GLU A 56 49.46 -1.38 25.45
N GLN A 57 50.72 -1.81 25.44
CA GLN A 57 51.38 -2.23 24.20
C GLN A 57 50.69 -3.44 23.57
N TYR A 58 50.28 -4.43 24.37
CA TYR A 58 49.52 -5.59 23.90
C TYR A 58 48.16 -5.18 23.29
N VAL A 59 47.45 -4.25 23.92
CA VAL A 59 46.16 -3.71 23.45
C VAL A 59 46.34 -2.86 22.18
N GLU A 60 47.40 -2.06 22.08
CA GLU A 60 47.72 -1.28 20.87
C GLU A 60 48.06 -2.21 19.70
N ASP A 61 48.84 -3.27 19.94
CA ASP A 61 49.14 -4.30 18.93
C ASP A 61 47.85 -4.97 18.45
N MET A 62 46.92 -5.31 19.35
CA MET A 62 45.59 -5.81 18.98
C MET A 62 44.77 -4.81 18.16
N SER A 63 44.82 -3.52 18.50
CA SER A 63 44.08 -2.48 17.79
C SER A 63 44.54 -2.34 16.33
N ASN A 64 45.83 -2.56 16.07
CA ASN A 64 46.45 -2.40 14.75
C ASN A 64 46.36 -3.67 13.87
N GLN A 65 45.80 -4.77 14.39
CA GLN A 65 45.66 -5.99 13.62
C GLN A 65 44.63 -5.88 12.50
N GLU A 66 44.95 -6.55 11.39
CA GLU A 66 44.08 -6.64 10.23
C GLU A 66 42.93 -7.62 10.48
N ILE A 67 41.72 -7.16 10.19
CA ILE A 67 40.49 -7.93 10.19
C ILE A 67 39.98 -7.97 8.75
N THR A 68 39.76 -9.17 8.23
CA THR A 68 39.12 -9.36 6.93
C THR A 68 37.65 -9.71 7.13
N LEU A 69 36.76 -8.83 6.70
CA LEU A 69 35.33 -9.07 6.70
C LEU A 69 34.90 -9.64 5.34
N THR A 70 34.23 -10.79 5.35
CA THR A 70 33.70 -11.42 4.14
C THR A 70 32.19 -11.15 4.01
N ILE A 71 31.75 -10.55 2.89
CA ILE A 71 30.35 -10.26 2.58
C ILE A 71 30.02 -10.88 1.22
N ASP A 72 29.11 -11.85 1.20
CA ASP A 72 28.68 -12.55 -0.02
C ASP A 72 29.86 -13.08 -0.87
N GLY A 73 30.88 -13.62 -0.18
CA GLY A 73 32.11 -14.14 -0.82
C GLY A 73 33.16 -13.08 -1.21
N ASN A 74 32.90 -11.79 -0.98
CA ASN A 74 33.87 -10.72 -1.22
C ASN A 74 34.61 -10.38 0.08
N GLU A 75 35.91 -10.18 0.00
CA GLU A 75 36.77 -9.89 1.15
C GLU A 75 37.13 -8.40 1.22
N ILE A 76 36.99 -7.80 2.40
CA ILE A 76 37.36 -6.41 2.67
C ILE A 76 38.19 -6.39 3.94
N THR A 77 39.42 -5.88 3.86
CA THR A 77 40.31 -5.76 5.00
C THR A 77 40.20 -4.38 5.66
N THR A 78 40.22 -4.36 6.98
CA THR A 78 40.25 -3.17 7.84
C THR A 78 41.08 -3.47 9.08
N THR A 79 41.17 -2.55 10.03
CA THR A 79 41.83 -2.78 11.33
C THR A 79 40.81 -2.70 12.45
N ALA A 80 41.09 -3.35 13.59
CA ALA A 80 40.23 -3.26 14.77
C ALA A 80 40.02 -1.78 15.20
N LYS A 81 41.07 -0.96 15.08
CA LYS A 81 41.05 0.49 15.35
C LYS A 81 40.04 1.25 14.49
N GLU A 82 39.95 0.93 13.20
CA GLU A 82 38.96 1.56 12.29
C GLU A 82 37.52 1.17 12.66
N LEU A 83 37.32 -0.04 13.22
CA LEU A 83 36.03 -0.52 13.74
C LEU A 83 35.71 -0.02 15.15
N GLY A 84 36.53 0.87 15.73
CA GLY A 84 36.28 1.44 17.06
C GLY A 84 36.58 0.49 18.20
N PHE A 85 37.65 -0.30 18.08
CA PHE A 85 38.16 -1.16 19.14
C PHE A 85 38.42 -0.39 20.45
N THR A 86 37.96 -0.96 21.56
CA THR A 86 38.08 -0.41 22.91
C THR A 86 38.39 -1.51 23.91
N TRP A 87 39.22 -1.20 24.90
CA TRP A 87 39.47 -2.03 26.07
C TRP A 87 38.46 -1.65 27.16
N THR A 88 37.65 -2.62 27.59
CA THR A 88 36.44 -2.38 28.40
C THR A 88 36.61 -2.70 29.89
N ASN A 89 37.54 -3.57 30.27
CA ASN A 89 37.81 -3.96 31.66
C ASN A 89 39.15 -3.44 32.20
N GLN A 90 39.59 -2.26 31.75
CA GLN A 90 40.87 -1.66 32.16
C GLN A 90 40.97 -1.45 33.67
N GLU A 91 39.99 -0.79 34.27
CA GLU A 91 39.95 -0.48 35.70
C GLU A 91 39.97 -1.75 36.57
N GLU A 92 39.28 -2.81 36.13
CA GLU A 92 39.25 -4.10 36.84
C GLU A 92 40.63 -4.78 36.84
N ILE A 93 41.35 -4.72 35.71
CA ILE A 93 42.70 -5.27 35.59
C ILE A 93 43.69 -4.47 36.45
N GLU A 94 43.61 -3.14 36.42
CA GLU A 94 44.45 -2.25 37.24
C GLU A 94 44.22 -2.47 38.74
N GLU A 95 42.97 -2.47 39.21
CA GLU A 95 42.64 -2.72 40.62
C GLU A 95 43.13 -4.11 41.07
N THR A 96 42.97 -5.11 40.20
CA THR A 96 43.44 -6.46 40.48
C THR A 96 44.96 -6.48 40.58
N ALA A 97 45.70 -5.87 39.65
CA ALA A 97 47.15 -5.80 39.69
C ALA A 97 47.66 -5.10 40.97
N ASP A 98 47.09 -3.95 41.32
CA ASP A 98 47.44 -3.17 42.52
C ASP A 98 47.26 -3.97 43.81
N ARG A 99 46.17 -4.75 43.89
CA ARG A 99 45.90 -5.63 45.03
C ARG A 99 47.00 -6.67 45.23
N TYR A 100 47.58 -7.19 44.15
CA TYR A 100 48.65 -8.20 44.21
C TYR A 100 50.06 -7.60 44.37
N ALA A 101 50.30 -6.37 43.91
CA ALA A 101 51.56 -5.64 44.10
C ALA A 101 51.69 -4.99 45.50
N GLY A 102 50.55 -4.67 46.12
CA GLY A 102 50.44 -3.99 47.40
C GLY A 102 50.56 -4.88 48.64
N GLY A 103 50.11 -4.36 49.79
CA GLY A 103 49.95 -5.12 51.03
C GLY A 103 51.19 -5.25 51.93
N ASN A 104 50.98 -5.75 53.14
CA ASN A 104 52.05 -6.06 54.08
C ASN A 104 52.77 -7.38 53.73
N LEU A 105 53.93 -7.64 54.35
CA LEU A 105 54.76 -8.83 54.05
C LEU A 105 54.00 -10.16 54.16
N LEU A 106 53.01 -10.26 55.05
CA LEU A 106 52.20 -11.46 55.22
C LEU A 106 51.19 -11.61 54.07
N GLU A 107 50.52 -10.53 53.68
CA GLU A 107 49.58 -10.51 52.54
C GLU A 107 50.28 -10.91 51.25
N ARG A 108 51.48 -10.38 50.99
CA ARG A 108 52.26 -10.73 49.80
C ARG A 108 52.67 -12.19 49.76
N TYR A 109 53.11 -12.73 50.90
CA TYR A 109 53.43 -14.15 51.00
C TYR A 109 52.21 -15.04 50.76
N LEU A 110 51.04 -14.67 51.31
CA LEU A 110 49.79 -15.39 51.10
C LEU A 110 49.32 -15.31 49.64
N ASN A 111 49.43 -14.14 49.01
CA ASN A 111 49.14 -13.94 47.58
C ASN A 111 50.00 -14.87 46.71
N LEU A 112 51.31 -14.90 46.95
CA LEU A 112 52.23 -15.80 46.24
C LEU A 112 51.87 -17.28 46.41
N LYS A 113 51.54 -17.72 47.64
CA LYS A 113 51.09 -19.11 47.88
C LYS A 113 49.71 -19.43 47.31
N THR A 114 48.88 -18.42 47.10
CA THR A 114 47.59 -18.56 46.43
C THR A 114 47.81 -18.75 44.93
N LEU A 115 48.61 -17.87 44.31
CA LEU A 115 48.95 -17.92 42.89
C LEU A 115 49.75 -19.18 42.48
N GLU A 116 50.58 -19.72 43.37
CA GLU A 116 51.25 -21.02 43.16
C GLU A 116 50.25 -22.19 43.02
N LYS A 117 49.10 -22.11 43.70
CA LYS A 117 48.05 -23.15 43.64
C LYS A 117 47.04 -22.88 42.54
N GLU A 118 46.71 -21.60 42.36
CA GLU A 118 45.68 -21.12 41.45
C GLU A 118 46.20 -19.87 40.73
N PRO A 119 46.93 -20.05 39.61
CA PRO A 119 47.43 -18.92 38.82
C PRO A 119 46.29 -18.03 38.35
N LEU A 120 46.46 -16.72 38.52
CA LEU A 120 45.48 -15.73 38.12
C LEU A 120 45.64 -15.41 36.63
N LYS A 121 44.60 -15.73 35.87
CA LYS A 121 44.51 -15.41 34.45
C LYS A 121 43.39 -14.40 34.25
N LEU A 122 43.76 -13.21 33.84
CA LEU A 122 42.83 -12.14 33.49
C LEU A 122 42.79 -12.04 31.95
N ASP A 123 41.59 -12.01 31.39
CA ASP A 123 41.41 -11.76 29.96
C ASP A 123 41.20 -10.26 29.73
N VAL A 124 41.79 -9.74 28.67
CA VAL A 124 41.50 -8.39 28.20
C VAL A 124 40.14 -8.44 27.50
N GLU A 125 39.15 -7.76 28.06
CA GLU A 125 37.82 -7.66 27.46
C GLU A 125 37.77 -6.48 26.50
N THR A 126 37.47 -6.78 25.23
CA THR A 126 37.46 -5.79 24.15
C THR A 126 36.10 -5.73 23.47
N SER A 127 35.75 -4.56 22.95
CA SER A 127 34.57 -4.37 22.12
C SER A 127 34.90 -3.48 20.92
N VAL A 128 34.25 -3.73 19.80
CA VAL A 128 34.18 -2.76 18.68
C VAL A 128 32.96 -1.85 18.86
N ASP A 129 32.94 -0.71 18.15
CA ASP A 129 31.86 0.27 18.22
C ASP A 129 30.83 0.02 17.10
N ALA A 130 29.56 -0.08 17.45
CA ALA A 130 28.50 -0.39 16.49
C ALA A 130 28.36 0.68 15.40
N ALA A 131 28.54 1.97 15.74
CA ALA A 131 28.45 3.06 14.77
C ALA A 131 29.64 3.09 13.83
N LYS A 132 30.84 2.71 14.30
CA LYS A 132 32.04 2.53 13.47
C LYS A 132 31.91 1.35 12.52
N VAL A 133 31.36 0.22 12.99
CA VAL A 133 31.04 -0.92 12.12
C VAL A 133 30.02 -0.51 11.05
N ALA A 134 28.95 0.20 11.43
CA ALA A 134 27.98 0.71 10.46
C ALA A 134 28.61 1.66 9.43
N GLN A 135 29.44 2.60 9.88
CA GLN A 135 30.15 3.54 9.00
C GLN A 135 31.10 2.83 8.04
N PHE A 136 31.80 1.79 8.51
CA PHE A 136 32.66 0.97 7.67
C PHE A 136 31.84 0.22 6.60
N VAL A 137 30.74 -0.41 7.02
CA VAL A 137 29.81 -1.10 6.11
C VAL A 137 29.28 -0.15 5.03
N GLU A 138 28.80 1.03 5.41
CA GLU A 138 28.28 2.01 4.46
C GLU A 138 29.35 2.50 3.48
N SER A 139 30.55 2.81 3.97
CA SER A 139 31.60 3.44 3.16
C SER A 139 32.42 2.45 2.30
N LYS A 140 32.59 1.21 2.76
CA LYS A 140 33.44 0.20 2.11
C LYS A 140 32.68 -0.99 1.56
N CYS A 141 31.48 -1.26 2.09
CA CYS A 141 30.70 -2.43 1.73
C CYS A 141 29.45 -2.10 0.89
N SER A 142 29.18 -0.82 0.62
CA SER A 142 28.02 -0.38 -0.18
C SER A 142 27.98 -0.96 -1.60
N ALA A 143 29.12 -1.38 -2.17
CA ALA A 143 29.14 -2.08 -3.45
C ALA A 143 28.51 -3.48 -3.39
N PHE A 144 28.40 -4.07 -2.19
CA PHE A 144 27.87 -5.41 -1.94
C PHE A 144 26.47 -5.39 -1.33
N ILE A 145 26.06 -4.24 -0.78
CA ILE A 145 24.70 -4.00 -0.26
C ILE A 145 23.80 -3.61 -1.43
N ARG A 146 22.58 -4.16 -1.46
CA ARG A 146 21.58 -3.82 -2.47
C ARG A 146 20.19 -3.89 -1.89
N GLU A 147 19.34 -2.97 -2.31
CA GLU A 147 17.91 -3.04 -1.97
C GLU A 147 17.22 -4.15 -2.75
N ALA A 148 16.22 -4.77 -2.14
CA ALA A 148 15.36 -5.72 -2.82
C ALA A 148 14.58 -4.99 -3.91
N LYS A 149 14.48 -5.58 -5.10
CA LYS A 149 13.72 -5.03 -6.21
C LYS A 149 12.74 -6.07 -6.73
N ASP A 150 11.47 -5.66 -6.82
CA ASP A 150 10.40 -6.50 -7.36
C ASP A 150 10.59 -6.80 -8.85
N ALA A 151 10.20 -8.00 -9.24
CA ALA A 151 10.00 -8.34 -10.63
C ALA A 151 8.79 -7.58 -11.19
N GLU A 152 8.90 -7.19 -12.45
CA GLU A 152 7.82 -6.57 -13.20
C GLU A 152 7.44 -7.47 -14.38
N ILE A 153 6.15 -7.55 -14.70
CA ILE A 153 5.64 -8.29 -15.85
C ILE A 153 4.83 -7.37 -16.75
N THR A 154 5.11 -7.41 -18.05
CA THR A 154 4.35 -6.70 -19.07
C THR A 154 4.00 -7.65 -20.20
N ARG A 155 2.95 -7.32 -20.96
CA ARG A 155 2.54 -8.09 -22.13
C ARG A 155 2.74 -7.26 -23.39
N VAL A 156 3.65 -7.70 -24.25
CA VAL A 156 4.04 -7.02 -25.49
C VAL A 156 3.98 -8.02 -26.63
N ASN A 157 3.29 -7.66 -27.73
CA ASN A 157 3.12 -8.53 -28.90
C ASN A 157 2.60 -9.95 -28.53
N ASN A 158 1.62 -10.01 -27.62
CA ASN A 158 1.03 -11.24 -27.06
C ASN A 158 1.99 -12.14 -26.25
N ALA A 159 3.18 -11.67 -25.90
CA ALA A 159 4.14 -12.39 -25.06
C ALA A 159 4.36 -11.66 -23.73
N PHE A 160 4.54 -12.42 -22.66
CA PHE A 160 4.95 -11.88 -21.36
C PHE A 160 6.45 -11.58 -21.36
N GLN A 161 6.81 -10.40 -20.87
CA GLN A 161 8.19 -9.98 -20.60
C GLN A 161 8.32 -9.70 -19.13
N ILE A 162 9.25 -10.40 -18.47
CA ILE A 162 9.51 -10.28 -17.04
C ILE A 162 10.86 -9.60 -16.86
N THR A 163 10.89 -8.57 -16.02
CA THR A 163 12.13 -7.99 -15.51
C THR A 163 12.50 -8.73 -14.23
N GLU A 164 13.74 -9.18 -14.14
CA GLU A 164 14.20 -10.00 -13.02
C GLU A 164 14.14 -9.25 -11.67
N SER A 165 13.60 -9.92 -10.65
CA SER A 165 13.66 -9.49 -9.26
C SER A 165 15.07 -9.60 -8.70
N VAL A 166 15.43 -8.71 -7.80
CA VAL A 166 16.72 -8.70 -7.10
C VAL A 166 16.47 -8.95 -5.63
N VAL A 167 17.13 -9.98 -5.07
CA VAL A 167 17.16 -10.20 -3.61
C VAL A 167 18.00 -9.09 -2.98
N GLY A 168 17.42 -8.38 -2.03
CA GLY A 168 18.12 -7.38 -1.24
C GLY A 168 19.11 -8.04 -0.31
N LEU A 169 20.26 -7.43 -0.14
CA LEU A 169 21.30 -7.88 0.77
C LEU A 169 21.72 -6.69 1.60
N ASP A 170 21.62 -6.84 2.92
CA ASP A 170 22.10 -5.87 3.90
C ASP A 170 22.97 -6.58 4.94
N VAL A 171 23.75 -5.83 5.70
CA VAL A 171 24.57 -6.36 6.79
C VAL A 171 23.87 -6.10 8.11
N ASP A 172 23.62 -7.16 8.87
CA ASP A 172 23.16 -7.05 10.26
C ASP A 172 24.33 -6.55 11.11
N ILE A 173 24.33 -5.25 11.39
CA ILE A 173 25.41 -4.57 12.12
C ILE A 173 25.57 -5.13 13.53
N ASP A 174 24.47 -5.40 14.24
CA ASP A 174 24.52 -5.87 15.63
C ASP A 174 25.03 -7.32 15.70
N ALA A 175 24.56 -8.18 14.81
CA ALA A 175 25.03 -9.56 14.74
C ALA A 175 26.48 -9.63 14.24
N THR A 176 26.87 -8.79 13.28
CA THR A 176 28.25 -8.68 12.80
C THR A 176 29.18 -8.15 13.91
N LYS A 177 28.74 -7.14 14.67
CA LYS A 177 29.47 -6.64 15.85
C LYS A 177 29.69 -7.76 16.88
N LYS A 178 28.65 -8.54 17.19
CA LYS A 178 28.77 -9.65 18.13
C LYS A 178 29.76 -10.70 17.65
N ALA A 179 29.76 -11.03 16.36
CA ALA A 179 30.75 -11.94 15.77
C ALA A 179 32.17 -11.36 15.83
N LEU A 180 32.32 -10.05 15.60
CA LEU A 180 33.60 -9.34 15.77
C LEU A 180 34.10 -9.39 17.21
N ASP A 181 33.25 -9.05 18.19
CA ASP A 181 33.61 -9.09 19.60
C ASP A 181 34.02 -10.50 20.04
N GLU A 182 33.30 -11.54 19.58
CA GLU A 182 33.62 -12.93 19.89
C GLU A 182 34.94 -13.39 19.25
N ALA A 183 35.23 -12.97 18.02
CA ALA A 183 36.50 -13.26 17.36
C ALA A 183 37.70 -12.53 17.98
N LEU A 184 37.46 -11.38 18.62
CA LEU A 184 38.48 -10.59 19.31
C LEU A 184 38.80 -11.09 20.73
N LYS A 185 37.95 -11.95 21.31
CA LYS A 185 38.16 -12.50 22.66
C LYS A 185 39.46 -13.29 22.77
N GLY A 186 40.26 -12.98 23.80
CA GLY A 186 41.50 -13.70 24.10
C GLY A 186 42.72 -13.28 23.25
N GLY A 187 42.58 -12.19 22.47
CA GLY A 187 43.63 -11.65 21.61
C GLY A 187 43.63 -12.24 20.20
N LEU A 188 43.91 -11.43 19.18
CA LEU A 188 44.26 -11.97 17.86
C LEU A 188 45.77 -12.18 17.83
N LYS A 189 46.23 -13.32 17.30
CA LYS A 189 47.66 -13.61 17.10
C LYS A 189 48.04 -13.65 15.62
N GLU A 190 47.05 -13.72 14.76
CA GLU A 190 47.12 -13.77 13.30
C GLU A 190 45.97 -12.93 12.73
N PRO A 191 46.03 -12.47 11.46
CA PRO A 191 44.90 -11.84 10.80
C PRO A 191 43.66 -12.72 10.89
N VAL A 192 42.51 -12.14 11.25
CA VAL A 192 41.27 -12.89 11.43
C VAL A 192 40.29 -12.59 10.31
N THR A 193 39.77 -13.64 9.71
CA THR A 193 38.70 -13.57 8.71
C THR A 193 37.37 -13.86 9.38
N ILE A 194 36.42 -12.95 9.23
CA ILE A 194 35.10 -13.00 9.86
C ILE A 194 34.06 -12.84 8.75
N ALA A 195 33.08 -13.74 8.70
CA ALA A 195 31.94 -13.56 7.84
C ALA A 195 31.01 -12.51 8.47
N ALA A 196 30.69 -11.45 7.73
CA ALA A 196 29.63 -10.54 8.14
C ALA A 196 28.31 -11.31 8.19
N VAL A 197 27.48 -10.98 9.18
CA VAL A 197 26.13 -11.53 9.23
C VAL A 197 25.29 -10.73 8.26
N VAL A 198 24.89 -11.35 7.16
CA VAL A 198 24.05 -10.71 6.15
C VAL A 198 22.58 -11.03 6.39
N ALA A 199 21.74 -10.02 6.18
CA ALA A 199 20.29 -10.13 6.18
C ALA A 199 19.79 -10.03 4.73
N GLU A 200 19.11 -11.08 4.26
CA GLU A 200 18.47 -11.06 2.95
C GLU A 200 17.06 -10.48 3.05
N ALA A 201 16.76 -9.50 2.19
CA ALA A 201 15.42 -8.99 1.98
C ALA A 201 14.86 -9.59 0.68
N GLN A 202 13.85 -10.45 0.80
CA GLN A 202 13.20 -11.03 -0.38
C GLN A 202 12.29 -9.98 -1.04
N PRO A 203 12.28 -9.88 -2.39
CA PRO A 203 11.37 -9.00 -3.10
C PRO A 203 9.92 -9.44 -2.86
N ALA A 204 8.98 -8.49 -2.83
CA ALA A 204 7.56 -8.79 -2.68
C ALA A 204 7.01 -9.55 -3.91
N ARG A 205 7.60 -9.31 -5.09
CA ARG A 205 7.29 -10.04 -6.33
C ARG A 205 8.55 -10.70 -6.88
N LYS A 206 8.59 -12.03 -6.86
CA LYS A 206 9.69 -12.80 -7.42
C LYS A 206 9.46 -13.10 -8.89
N SER A 207 10.54 -13.10 -9.68
CA SER A 207 10.49 -13.49 -11.10
C SER A 207 9.87 -14.87 -11.30
N GLU A 208 10.27 -15.83 -10.47
CA GLU A 208 9.82 -17.22 -10.53
C GLU A 208 8.30 -17.33 -10.36
N ASP A 209 7.73 -16.48 -9.51
CA ASP A 209 6.29 -16.41 -9.29
C ASP A 209 5.58 -15.84 -10.52
N LEU A 210 6.07 -14.71 -11.05
CA LEU A 210 5.48 -14.08 -12.23
C LEU A 210 5.59 -14.96 -13.48
N ALA A 211 6.62 -15.81 -13.57
CA ALA A 211 6.79 -16.77 -14.66
C ALA A 211 5.71 -17.87 -14.69
N MET A 212 4.94 -18.04 -13.59
CA MET A 212 3.79 -18.94 -13.56
C MET A 212 2.58 -18.41 -14.35
N ILE A 213 2.57 -17.12 -14.71
CA ILE A 213 1.47 -16.48 -15.44
C ILE A 213 1.59 -16.81 -16.93
N GLN A 214 0.80 -17.78 -17.39
CA GLN A 214 0.89 -18.31 -18.76
C GLN A 214 -0.47 -18.53 -19.40
N ASP A 215 -1.44 -19.00 -18.62
CA ASP A 215 -2.74 -19.46 -19.11
C ASP A 215 -3.79 -18.36 -19.04
N VAL A 216 -4.79 -18.42 -19.93
CA VAL A 216 -6.00 -17.60 -19.82
C VAL A 216 -6.94 -18.26 -18.82
N LEU A 217 -7.17 -17.61 -17.69
CA LEU A 217 -8.13 -18.08 -16.70
C LEU A 217 -9.55 -17.60 -17.01
N GLY A 218 -9.70 -16.40 -17.56
CA GLY A 218 -11.00 -15.86 -17.92
C GLY A 218 -10.93 -14.63 -18.82
N THR A 219 -11.85 -14.54 -19.78
CA THR A 219 -11.99 -13.39 -20.69
C THR A 219 -13.44 -12.99 -20.77
N PHE A 220 -13.71 -11.68 -20.82
CA PHE A 220 -15.03 -11.16 -21.14
C PHE A 220 -14.96 -9.85 -21.90
N SER A 221 -15.96 -9.63 -22.75
CA SER A 221 -16.04 -8.44 -23.59
C SER A 221 -17.43 -7.80 -23.56
N THR A 222 -17.47 -6.47 -23.66
CA THR A 222 -18.71 -5.72 -23.87
C THR A 222 -18.56 -4.72 -25.01
N ASN A 223 -19.65 -4.51 -25.75
CA ASN A 223 -19.67 -3.58 -26.88
C ASN A 223 -20.10 -2.17 -26.43
N PHE A 224 -19.61 -1.15 -27.13
CA PHE A 224 -20.03 0.24 -26.97
C PHE A 224 -20.00 0.98 -28.31
N SER A 225 -20.74 2.10 -28.39
CA SER A 225 -20.75 2.93 -29.59
C SER A 225 -19.48 3.78 -29.68
N THR A 226 -18.75 3.65 -30.78
CA THR A 226 -17.57 4.48 -31.10
C THR A 226 -17.93 5.91 -31.47
N GLY A 227 -19.20 6.20 -31.78
CA GLY A 227 -19.68 7.55 -32.10
C GLY A 227 -19.70 8.49 -30.89
N ASN A 228 -19.70 7.95 -29.67
CA ASN A 228 -19.54 8.74 -28.45
C ASN A 228 -18.04 8.81 -28.09
N ILE A 229 -17.38 9.87 -28.54
CA ILE A 229 -15.93 10.07 -28.37
C ILE A 229 -15.55 10.16 -26.89
N SER A 230 -16.29 10.91 -26.07
CA SER A 230 -16.01 11.05 -24.63
C SER A 230 -16.12 9.72 -23.89
N ARG A 231 -17.15 8.93 -24.18
CA ARG A 231 -17.31 7.59 -23.58
C ARG A 231 -16.20 6.65 -24.03
N SER A 232 -15.87 6.65 -25.32
CA SER A 232 -14.78 5.83 -25.86
C SER A 232 -13.46 6.16 -25.17
N LYS A 233 -13.13 7.45 -25.03
CA LYS A 233 -11.95 7.92 -24.28
C LYS A 233 -11.94 7.43 -22.83
N ASN A 234 -13.08 7.50 -22.13
CA ASN A 234 -13.19 7.03 -20.74
C ASN A 234 -12.96 5.53 -20.61
N LEU A 235 -13.52 4.72 -21.52
CA LEU A 235 -13.35 3.27 -21.52
C LEU A 235 -11.89 2.89 -21.83
N THR A 236 -11.27 3.55 -22.81
CA THR A 236 -9.85 3.34 -23.13
C THR A 236 -8.95 3.71 -21.95
N ASN A 237 -9.15 4.88 -21.33
CA ASN A 237 -8.36 5.33 -20.18
C ASN A 237 -8.55 4.41 -18.96
N GLY A 238 -9.78 4.00 -18.67
CA GLY A 238 -10.03 3.09 -17.56
C GLY A 238 -9.45 1.69 -17.79
N ALA A 239 -9.52 1.17 -19.02
CA ALA A 239 -8.88 -0.09 -19.37
C ALA A 239 -7.35 -0.02 -19.23
N SER A 240 -6.72 1.07 -19.68
CA SER A 240 -5.26 1.24 -19.55
C SER A 240 -4.78 1.37 -18.11
N LYS A 241 -5.62 1.89 -17.20
CA LYS A 241 -5.29 1.98 -15.76
C LYS A 241 -5.29 0.62 -15.07
N VAL A 242 -6.11 -0.31 -15.55
CA VAL A 242 -6.22 -1.66 -15.01
C VAL A 242 -5.25 -2.63 -15.70
N ASN A 243 -4.93 -2.37 -16.96
CA ASN A 243 -3.98 -3.16 -17.73
C ASN A 243 -2.61 -3.22 -17.06
N GLY A 244 -2.09 -4.42 -16.84
CA GLY A 244 -0.83 -4.60 -16.12
C GLY A 244 -1.00 -4.85 -14.62
N CYS A 245 -2.22 -4.82 -14.09
CA CYS A 245 -2.46 -5.16 -12.70
C CYS A 245 -2.07 -6.62 -12.44
N VAL A 246 -1.22 -6.82 -11.44
CA VAL A 246 -0.83 -8.14 -10.93
C VAL A 246 -1.36 -8.26 -9.51
N LEU A 247 -2.04 -9.37 -9.22
CA LEU A 247 -2.45 -9.74 -7.87
C LEU A 247 -1.71 -11.00 -7.45
N MET A 248 -0.91 -10.90 -6.40
CA MET A 248 -0.31 -12.05 -5.73
C MET A 248 -1.39 -12.89 -5.01
N PRO A 249 -1.08 -14.13 -4.60
CA PRO A 249 -2.01 -14.95 -3.83
C PRO A 249 -2.65 -14.20 -2.66
N GLY A 250 -3.98 -14.18 -2.60
CA GLY A 250 -4.77 -13.51 -1.56
C GLY A 250 -4.91 -11.98 -1.70
N GLU A 251 -4.20 -11.33 -2.63
CA GLU A 251 -4.35 -9.89 -2.87
C GLU A 251 -5.73 -9.55 -3.46
N GLU A 252 -6.24 -8.36 -3.13
CA GLU A 252 -7.56 -7.87 -3.52
C GLU A 252 -7.46 -6.77 -4.57
N PHE A 253 -8.23 -6.91 -5.65
CA PHE A 253 -8.51 -5.86 -6.60
C PHE A 253 -9.66 -4.97 -6.12
N SER A 254 -9.56 -3.66 -6.36
CA SER A 254 -10.65 -2.69 -6.18
C SER A 254 -10.76 -1.80 -7.42
N ALA A 255 -11.90 -1.85 -8.10
CA ALA A 255 -12.13 -1.00 -9.27
C ALA A 255 -12.07 0.49 -8.90
N TYR A 256 -12.54 0.86 -7.71
CA TYR A 256 -12.42 2.22 -7.20
C TYR A 256 -10.97 2.69 -7.13
N VAL A 257 -10.06 1.89 -6.54
CA VAL A 257 -8.64 2.25 -6.42
C VAL A 257 -8.00 2.48 -7.80
N TYR A 258 -8.28 1.62 -8.78
CA TYR A 258 -7.68 1.73 -10.11
C TYR A 258 -8.30 2.81 -11.00
N LEU A 259 -9.59 3.09 -10.86
CA LEU A 259 -10.31 4.00 -11.77
C LEU A 259 -10.41 5.43 -11.25
N THR A 260 -10.17 5.67 -9.96
CA THR A 260 -10.27 7.02 -9.38
C THR A 260 -8.92 7.76 -9.37
N PRO A 261 -8.92 9.10 -9.25
CA PRO A 261 -10.08 10.00 -9.27
C PRO A 261 -10.68 10.19 -10.68
N PHE A 262 -12.00 10.33 -10.77
CA PHE A 262 -12.68 10.62 -12.04
C PHE A 262 -12.58 12.11 -12.38
N THR A 263 -11.43 12.56 -12.89
CA THR A 263 -11.15 13.95 -13.26
C THR A 263 -10.62 14.08 -14.68
N ILE A 264 -10.73 15.29 -15.27
CA ILE A 264 -10.15 15.59 -16.58
C ILE A 264 -8.63 15.41 -16.56
N ALA A 265 -7.97 15.85 -15.49
CA ALA A 265 -6.54 15.67 -15.28
C ALA A 265 -6.13 14.19 -15.26
N ASN A 266 -7.00 13.31 -14.76
CA ASN A 266 -6.78 11.86 -14.77
C ASN A 266 -7.22 11.18 -16.08
N GLY A 267 -7.39 11.95 -17.16
CA GLY A 267 -7.67 11.46 -18.51
C GLY A 267 -9.15 11.24 -18.84
N TYR A 268 -10.07 11.51 -17.92
CA TYR A 268 -11.50 11.32 -18.14
C TYR A 268 -12.17 12.52 -18.84
N ALA A 269 -13.35 12.28 -19.38
CA ALA A 269 -14.22 13.27 -20.01
C ALA A 269 -15.65 13.13 -19.49
N ALA A 270 -16.45 14.18 -19.63
CA ALA A 270 -17.88 14.13 -19.34
C ALA A 270 -18.59 13.22 -20.36
N ALA A 271 -19.30 12.21 -19.86
CA ALA A 271 -20.12 11.32 -20.66
C ALA A 271 -21.32 10.84 -19.84
N GLY A 272 -22.40 10.46 -20.50
CA GLY A 272 -23.61 9.97 -19.85
C GLY A 272 -23.35 8.77 -18.92
N SER A 273 -23.86 8.87 -17.70
CA SER A 273 -23.85 7.87 -16.63
C SER A 273 -25.24 7.73 -16.03
N TYR A 274 -25.50 6.63 -15.33
CA TYR A 274 -26.78 6.39 -14.67
C TYR A 274 -26.71 6.82 -13.21
N GLU A 275 -27.54 7.78 -12.82
CA GLU A 275 -27.65 8.24 -11.43
C GLU A 275 -29.13 8.32 -11.03
N ASN A 276 -29.51 7.68 -9.92
CA ASN A 276 -30.86 7.74 -9.35
C ASN A 276 -32.02 7.49 -10.33
N GLY A 277 -31.83 6.58 -11.31
CA GLY A 277 -32.87 6.25 -12.30
C GLY A 277 -32.94 7.21 -13.49
N ARG A 278 -31.94 8.08 -13.66
CA ARG A 278 -31.79 9.02 -14.79
C ARG A 278 -30.45 8.87 -15.47
N VAL A 279 -30.33 9.38 -16.68
CA VAL A 279 -29.05 9.55 -17.38
C VAL A 279 -28.57 10.98 -17.16
N VAL A 280 -27.39 11.14 -16.56
CA VAL A 280 -26.74 12.42 -16.28
C VAL A 280 -25.31 12.40 -16.80
N ASP A 281 -24.81 13.52 -17.31
CA ASP A 281 -23.41 13.60 -17.73
C ASP A 281 -22.50 13.70 -16.51
N THR A 282 -21.62 12.72 -16.34
CA THR A 282 -20.63 12.70 -15.26
C THR A 282 -19.24 12.53 -15.84
N ILE A 283 -18.23 13.12 -15.19
CA ILE A 283 -16.84 12.82 -15.52
C ILE A 283 -16.59 11.34 -15.23
N GLY A 284 -16.03 10.60 -16.19
CA GLY A 284 -15.81 9.16 -16.08
C GLY A 284 -17.02 8.30 -16.46
N GLY A 285 -18.04 8.87 -17.14
CA GLY A 285 -19.13 8.09 -17.71
C GLY A 285 -18.62 6.92 -18.55
N GLY A 286 -19.01 5.69 -18.17
CA GLY A 286 -18.44 4.43 -18.69
C GLY A 286 -17.81 3.53 -17.62
N ALA A 287 -17.49 4.06 -16.43
CA ALA A 287 -16.87 3.30 -15.33
C ALA A 287 -17.64 2.03 -14.93
N CYS A 288 -18.97 2.06 -14.93
CA CYS A 288 -19.77 0.87 -14.61
C CYS A 288 -19.66 -0.24 -15.69
N GLN A 289 -19.41 0.12 -16.96
CA GLN A 289 -19.18 -0.87 -18.01
C GLN A 289 -17.79 -1.52 -17.86
N LEU A 290 -16.78 -0.76 -17.40
CA LEU A 290 -15.48 -1.31 -17.01
C LEU A 290 -15.64 -2.33 -15.88
N CYS A 291 -16.34 -1.95 -14.81
CA CYS A 291 -16.61 -2.86 -13.68
C CYS A 291 -17.39 -4.09 -14.14
N THR A 292 -18.45 -3.92 -14.94
CA THR A 292 -19.22 -5.07 -15.43
C THR A 292 -18.38 -6.01 -16.30
N THR A 293 -17.55 -5.47 -17.18
CA THR A 293 -16.70 -6.31 -18.04
C THR A 293 -15.67 -7.07 -17.20
N MET A 294 -15.04 -6.38 -16.25
CA MET A 294 -14.08 -6.99 -15.32
C MET A 294 -14.74 -8.06 -14.45
N TYR A 295 -15.91 -7.79 -13.88
CA TYR A 295 -16.65 -8.73 -13.04
C TYR A 295 -16.91 -10.04 -13.77
N ASN A 296 -17.34 -10.00 -15.04
CA ASN A 296 -17.56 -11.23 -15.78
C ASN A 296 -16.25 -11.93 -16.15
N ALA A 297 -15.17 -11.21 -16.47
CA ALA A 297 -13.85 -11.82 -16.65
C ALA A 297 -13.37 -12.51 -15.36
N ALA A 298 -13.58 -11.87 -14.21
CA ALA A 298 -13.30 -12.41 -12.88
C ALA A 298 -14.15 -13.64 -12.54
N LEU A 299 -15.43 -13.66 -12.93
CA LEU A 299 -16.26 -14.86 -12.83
C LEU A 299 -15.70 -16.00 -13.69
N GLN A 300 -15.35 -15.75 -14.96
CA GLN A 300 -14.77 -16.80 -15.82
C GLN A 300 -13.44 -17.33 -15.25
N ALA A 301 -12.64 -16.46 -14.64
CA ALA A 301 -11.41 -16.82 -13.94
C ALA A 301 -11.63 -17.40 -12.53
N GLU A 302 -12.89 -17.51 -12.10
CA GLU A 302 -13.31 -17.98 -10.77
C GLU A 302 -12.60 -17.27 -9.61
N MET A 303 -12.41 -15.95 -9.74
CA MET A 303 -11.95 -15.09 -8.66
C MET A 303 -12.97 -15.06 -7.50
N GLU A 304 -12.50 -14.83 -6.28
CA GLU A 304 -13.37 -14.65 -5.12
C GLU A 304 -13.97 -13.24 -5.12
N ILE A 305 -15.24 -13.09 -5.52
CA ILE A 305 -15.91 -11.79 -5.54
C ILE A 305 -16.27 -11.35 -4.12
N THR A 306 -15.55 -10.38 -3.58
CA THR A 306 -15.75 -9.87 -2.21
C THR A 306 -16.74 -8.69 -2.14
N GLN A 307 -16.90 -7.95 -3.23
CA GLN A 307 -17.92 -6.90 -3.34
C GLN A 307 -18.45 -6.77 -4.77
N ARG A 308 -19.78 -6.81 -4.90
CA ARG A 308 -20.47 -6.49 -6.14
C ARG A 308 -21.88 -6.00 -5.84
N GLN A 309 -22.35 -5.01 -6.59
CA GLN A 309 -23.75 -4.57 -6.59
C GLN A 309 -24.25 -4.37 -8.02
N ASN A 310 -25.54 -4.63 -8.26
CA ASN A 310 -26.18 -4.33 -9.53
C ASN A 310 -26.47 -2.82 -9.71
N HIS A 311 -26.72 -2.45 -10.95
CA HIS A 311 -27.24 -1.15 -11.32
C HIS A 311 -28.68 -0.98 -10.82
N SER A 312 -29.09 0.29 -10.63
CA SER A 312 -30.49 0.60 -10.30
C SER A 312 -31.46 0.32 -11.46
N MET A 313 -30.97 0.23 -12.69
CA MET A 313 -31.76 -0.08 -13.90
C MET A 313 -30.99 -1.07 -14.77
N VAL A 314 -31.70 -1.84 -15.60
CA VAL A 314 -31.06 -2.80 -16.52
C VAL A 314 -30.14 -2.08 -17.51
N VAL A 315 -28.98 -2.67 -17.78
CA VAL A 315 -28.01 -2.19 -18.76
C VAL A 315 -28.04 -3.02 -20.03
N GLY A 316 -27.75 -2.40 -21.18
CA GLY A 316 -27.90 -3.06 -22.49
C GLY A 316 -26.72 -3.93 -22.94
N TYR A 317 -25.59 -3.92 -22.23
CA TYR A 317 -24.35 -4.57 -22.66
C TYR A 317 -24.09 -5.94 -21.99
N VAL A 318 -24.92 -6.36 -21.03
CA VAL A 318 -24.92 -7.70 -20.43
C VAL A 318 -26.34 -8.14 -20.07
N LYS A 319 -26.52 -9.43 -19.77
CA LYS A 319 -27.80 -9.92 -19.22
C LYS A 319 -28.00 -9.41 -17.77
N PRO A 320 -29.25 -9.35 -17.29
CA PRO A 320 -29.53 -9.06 -15.89
C PRO A 320 -28.76 -9.99 -14.95
N SER A 321 -28.35 -9.47 -13.81
CA SER A 321 -27.49 -10.13 -12.83
C SER A 321 -26.08 -10.49 -13.30
N GLN A 322 -25.65 -10.02 -14.47
CA GLN A 322 -24.24 -10.08 -14.89
C GLN A 322 -23.54 -8.73 -14.79
N ASP A 323 -24.20 -7.68 -14.31
CA ASP A 323 -23.65 -6.34 -14.22
C ASP A 323 -22.95 -6.07 -12.87
N ALA A 324 -22.02 -5.14 -12.84
CA ALA A 324 -21.43 -4.61 -11.61
C ALA A 324 -21.37 -3.08 -11.70
N ALA A 325 -21.96 -2.41 -10.71
CA ALA A 325 -22.03 -0.95 -10.64
C ALA A 325 -20.96 -0.39 -9.70
N ILE A 326 -20.47 0.81 -10.02
CA ILE A 326 -19.56 1.60 -9.18
C ILE A 326 -20.19 2.96 -8.92
N ALA A 327 -20.14 3.44 -7.68
CA ALA A 327 -20.74 4.72 -7.29
C ALA A 327 -20.11 5.23 -5.98
N GLY A 328 -19.41 6.36 -6.08
CA GLY A 328 -18.69 6.95 -4.94
C GLY A 328 -17.76 5.92 -4.29
N THR A 329 -17.65 5.96 -2.97
CA THR A 329 -16.92 4.98 -2.15
C THR A 329 -17.81 3.83 -1.64
N ILE A 330 -19.10 3.83 -2.00
CA ILE A 330 -20.09 2.91 -1.42
C ILE A 330 -20.28 1.66 -2.29
N LYS A 331 -20.29 1.82 -3.61
CA LYS A 331 -20.35 0.69 -4.56
C LYS A 331 -19.01 0.57 -5.25
N ASP A 332 -18.43 -0.61 -5.16
CA ASP A 332 -17.17 -0.99 -5.77
C ASP A 332 -17.28 -2.43 -6.30
N LEU A 333 -16.44 -2.75 -7.29
CA LEU A 333 -16.17 -4.12 -7.66
C LEU A 333 -14.87 -4.52 -6.98
N LYS A 334 -14.95 -5.51 -6.10
CA LYS A 334 -13.78 -6.10 -5.45
C LYS A 334 -13.76 -7.61 -5.60
N PHE A 335 -12.57 -8.14 -5.80
CA PHE A 335 -12.33 -9.57 -5.81
C PHE A 335 -10.90 -9.90 -5.39
N LYS A 336 -10.71 -11.08 -4.80
CA LYS A 336 -9.39 -11.59 -4.41
C LYS A 336 -8.91 -12.65 -5.39
N ASN A 337 -7.59 -12.75 -5.51
CA ASN A 337 -6.94 -13.89 -6.15
C ASN A 337 -6.98 -15.11 -5.19
N PRO A 338 -7.80 -16.15 -5.46
CA PRO A 338 -7.90 -17.31 -4.58
C PRO A 338 -6.82 -18.37 -4.85
N TYR A 339 -5.97 -18.17 -5.87
CA TYR A 339 -4.96 -19.15 -6.27
C TYR A 339 -3.64 -18.96 -5.52
N ASP A 340 -2.86 -20.04 -5.41
CA ASP A 340 -1.50 -20.03 -4.87
C ASP A 340 -0.45 -19.47 -5.86
N ALA A 341 -0.89 -19.01 -7.03
CA ALA A 341 -0.06 -18.38 -8.06
C ALA A 341 -0.58 -16.97 -8.38
N PRO A 342 0.30 -16.04 -8.81
CA PRO A 342 -0.14 -14.70 -9.19
C PRO A 342 -1.00 -14.71 -10.45
N ILE A 343 -1.79 -13.65 -10.63
CA ILE A 343 -2.58 -13.41 -11.83
C ILE A 343 -2.22 -12.05 -12.44
N TYR A 344 -2.37 -11.94 -13.76
CA TYR A 344 -2.19 -10.70 -14.53
C TYR A 344 -3.49 -10.30 -15.21
N ILE A 345 -3.83 -9.02 -15.14
CA ILE A 345 -5.03 -8.46 -15.75
C ILE A 345 -4.65 -7.62 -16.97
N GLU A 346 -5.11 -8.06 -18.14
CA GLU A 346 -5.01 -7.32 -19.39
C GLU A 346 -6.33 -6.59 -19.68
N GLY A 347 -6.25 -5.30 -19.95
CA GLY A 347 -7.37 -4.45 -20.32
C GLY A 347 -7.16 -3.81 -21.68
N ALA A 348 -8.05 -4.06 -22.63
CA ALA A 348 -7.93 -3.56 -23.99
C ALA A 348 -9.25 -3.01 -24.53
N VAL A 349 -9.14 -1.96 -25.35
CA VAL A 349 -10.27 -1.41 -26.11
C VAL A 349 -9.90 -1.39 -27.59
N SER A 350 -10.69 -2.07 -28.42
CA SER A 350 -10.50 -2.11 -29.87
C SER A 350 -11.83 -2.24 -30.60
N GLY A 351 -12.02 -1.49 -31.68
CA GLY A 351 -13.18 -1.62 -32.56
C GLY A 351 -14.55 -1.44 -31.88
N GLY A 352 -14.66 -0.63 -30.83
CA GLY A 352 -15.90 -0.49 -30.06
C GLY A 352 -16.18 -1.64 -29.09
N THR A 353 -15.16 -2.46 -28.80
CA THR A 353 -15.23 -3.56 -27.83
C THR A 353 -14.25 -3.28 -26.70
N LEU A 354 -14.73 -3.36 -25.46
CA LEU A 354 -13.91 -3.40 -24.25
C LEU A 354 -13.73 -4.86 -23.85
N THR A 355 -12.50 -5.30 -23.60
CA THR A 355 -12.16 -6.66 -23.19
C THR A 355 -11.26 -6.63 -21.97
N PHE A 356 -11.55 -7.50 -21.00
CA PHE A 356 -10.60 -7.86 -19.96
C PHE A 356 -10.27 -9.34 -20.06
N THR A 357 -8.99 -9.67 -19.92
CA THR A 357 -8.49 -11.03 -19.82
C THR A 357 -7.66 -11.16 -18.56
N ILE A 358 -7.96 -12.17 -17.75
CA ILE A 358 -7.20 -12.53 -16.56
C ILE A 358 -6.36 -13.76 -16.91
N TYR A 359 -5.04 -13.61 -16.78
CA TYR A 359 -4.06 -14.67 -16.96
C TYR A 359 -3.55 -15.15 -15.60
N GLY A 360 -3.07 -16.39 -15.55
CA GLY A 360 -2.47 -16.97 -14.36
C GLY A 360 -1.94 -18.36 -14.66
N LYS A 361 -1.94 -19.23 -13.64
CA LYS A 361 -1.61 -20.65 -13.78
C LYS A 361 -2.89 -21.47 -13.74
N GLU A 362 -3.22 -22.16 -14.82
CA GLU A 362 -4.42 -23.01 -14.84
C GLU A 362 -4.20 -24.24 -13.96
N THR A 363 -5.01 -24.35 -12.91
CA THR A 363 -4.99 -25.47 -11.96
C THR A 363 -6.32 -26.22 -11.95
N ARG A 364 -7.33 -25.71 -12.65
CA ARG A 364 -8.65 -26.34 -12.75
C ARG A 364 -8.60 -27.53 -13.72
N PRO A 365 -9.39 -28.58 -13.48
CA PRO A 365 -9.42 -29.74 -14.38
C PRO A 365 -9.85 -29.36 -15.80
N ALA A 366 -9.13 -29.83 -16.83
CA ALA A 366 -9.41 -29.50 -18.23
C ALA A 366 -10.79 -29.98 -18.74
N ASN A 367 -11.38 -30.97 -18.07
CA ASN A 367 -12.72 -31.47 -18.35
C ASN A 367 -13.83 -30.74 -17.57
N ARG A 368 -13.48 -29.70 -16.81
CA ARG A 368 -14.40 -28.89 -16.02
C ARG A 368 -14.77 -27.60 -16.76
N GLU A 369 -16.05 -27.29 -16.83
CA GLU A 369 -16.59 -26.08 -17.45
C GLU A 369 -17.51 -25.34 -16.47
N VAL A 370 -17.43 -24.02 -16.43
CA VAL A 370 -18.37 -23.17 -15.69
C VAL A 370 -19.28 -22.39 -16.64
N LYS A 371 -20.57 -22.28 -16.29
CA LYS A 371 -21.54 -21.47 -17.03
C LYS A 371 -22.34 -20.56 -16.10
N TYR A 372 -22.44 -19.29 -16.49
CA TYR A 372 -23.22 -18.29 -15.75
C TYR A 372 -24.53 -17.96 -16.47
N VAL A 373 -25.67 -18.26 -15.83
CA VAL A 373 -26.99 -18.13 -16.46
C VAL A 373 -27.86 -17.17 -15.68
N SER A 374 -28.28 -16.10 -16.37
CA SER A 374 -29.27 -15.15 -15.87
C SER A 374 -30.68 -15.71 -16.00
N GLU A 375 -31.46 -15.65 -14.92
CA GLU A 375 -32.88 -16.01 -14.90
C GLU A 375 -33.73 -14.82 -14.45
N THR A 376 -34.70 -14.43 -15.28
CA THR A 376 -35.69 -13.40 -14.93
C THR A 376 -36.80 -14.00 -14.06
N LEU A 377 -36.98 -13.45 -12.87
CA LEU A 377 -38.01 -13.87 -11.91
C LEU A 377 -39.30 -13.07 -12.04
N GLY A 378 -39.22 -11.84 -12.58
CA GLY A 378 -40.38 -10.99 -12.81
C GLY A 378 -40.01 -9.63 -13.40
N ALA A 379 -41.01 -8.93 -13.93
CA ALA A 379 -40.86 -7.60 -14.49
C ALA A 379 -41.94 -6.66 -13.97
N SER A 380 -41.58 -5.39 -13.77
CA SER A 380 -42.48 -4.34 -13.29
C SER A 380 -42.72 -3.31 -14.38
N ASP A 381 -43.98 -2.89 -14.53
CA ASP A 381 -44.37 -1.83 -15.47
C ASP A 381 -43.89 -0.47 -14.95
N PRO A 382 -43.21 0.35 -15.78
CA PRO A 382 -42.86 1.73 -15.42
C PRO A 382 -44.07 2.62 -15.12
N GLY A 383 -45.27 2.28 -15.62
CA GLY A 383 -46.49 3.06 -15.47
C GLY A 383 -46.58 4.24 -16.45
N ALA A 384 -47.63 5.05 -16.29
CA ALA A 384 -47.92 6.16 -17.20
C ALA A 384 -46.78 7.21 -17.22
N PRO A 385 -46.49 7.83 -18.38
CA PRO A 385 -45.47 8.86 -18.50
C PRO A 385 -45.74 10.06 -17.58
N THR A 386 -44.66 10.65 -17.07
CA THR A 386 -44.70 11.95 -16.40
C THR A 386 -44.66 13.06 -17.45
N ILE A 387 -45.61 13.98 -17.38
CA ILE A 387 -45.68 15.15 -18.27
C ILE A 387 -45.19 16.38 -17.52
N LYS A 388 -44.19 17.08 -18.07
CA LYS A 388 -43.68 18.35 -17.57
C LYS A 388 -44.02 19.44 -18.59
N VAL A 389 -44.71 20.48 -18.17
CA VAL A 389 -44.95 21.64 -19.05
C VAL A 389 -43.65 22.44 -19.15
N ASP A 390 -43.22 22.70 -20.39
CA ASP A 390 -42.02 23.46 -20.72
C ASP A 390 -42.44 24.69 -21.55
N PRO A 391 -42.49 25.89 -20.95
CA PRO A 391 -42.89 27.12 -21.63
C PRO A 391 -42.01 27.50 -22.83
N SER A 392 -40.80 26.93 -22.94
CA SER A 392 -39.91 27.18 -24.08
C SER A 392 -40.30 26.40 -25.35
N LEU A 393 -41.13 25.36 -25.20
CA LEU A 393 -41.62 24.57 -26.32
C LEU A 393 -42.86 25.24 -26.96
N ARG A 394 -42.98 25.10 -28.28
CA ARG A 394 -44.19 25.54 -29.00
C ARG A 394 -45.43 24.87 -28.41
N PRO A 395 -46.58 25.56 -28.33
CA PRO A 395 -47.82 24.96 -27.84
C PRO A 395 -48.14 23.62 -28.51
N GLY A 396 -48.44 22.60 -27.70
CA GLY A 396 -48.71 21.24 -28.15
C GLY A 396 -47.49 20.43 -28.63
N ALA A 397 -46.28 21.01 -28.70
CA ALA A 397 -45.08 20.25 -28.99
C ALA A 397 -44.76 19.29 -27.84
N LYS A 398 -44.28 18.08 -28.16
CA LYS A 398 -43.94 17.04 -27.19
C LYS A 398 -42.52 16.53 -27.45
N VAL A 399 -41.64 16.69 -26.46
CA VAL A 399 -40.25 16.26 -26.51
C VAL A 399 -40.03 15.17 -25.47
N LEU A 400 -39.47 14.04 -25.88
CA LEU A 400 -39.07 12.98 -24.96
C LEU A 400 -37.80 13.39 -24.22
N GLU A 401 -37.89 13.54 -22.90
CA GLU A 401 -36.75 13.83 -22.04
C GLU A 401 -36.09 12.55 -21.53
N GLN A 402 -36.89 11.56 -21.14
CA GLN A 402 -36.41 10.26 -20.66
C GLN A 402 -37.34 9.15 -21.14
N SER A 403 -36.76 8.08 -21.67
CA SER A 403 -37.50 6.86 -22.04
C SER A 403 -37.92 6.06 -20.82
N ALA A 404 -39.03 5.33 -20.92
CA ALA A 404 -39.44 4.41 -19.87
C ALA A 404 -38.50 3.18 -19.82
N HIS A 405 -38.19 2.70 -18.63
CA HIS A 405 -37.46 1.47 -18.39
C HIS A 405 -38.28 0.52 -17.53
N ARG A 406 -38.40 -0.74 -17.96
CA ARG A 406 -39.08 -1.77 -17.17
C ARG A 406 -38.23 -2.15 -15.97
N GLY A 407 -38.89 -2.28 -14.83
CA GLY A 407 -38.26 -2.89 -13.67
C GLY A 407 -38.11 -4.38 -13.89
N LEU A 408 -37.15 -4.99 -13.22
CA LEU A 408 -36.85 -6.40 -13.37
C LEU A 408 -36.36 -6.97 -12.04
N ARG A 409 -36.75 -8.20 -11.72
CA ARG A 409 -36.09 -9.01 -10.70
C ARG A 409 -35.48 -10.22 -11.38
N SER A 410 -34.20 -10.49 -11.14
CA SER A 410 -33.47 -11.60 -11.75
C SER A 410 -32.49 -12.23 -10.76
N ARG A 411 -31.96 -13.41 -11.08
CA ARG A 411 -30.86 -14.03 -10.34
C ARG A 411 -29.82 -14.59 -11.29
N LEU A 412 -28.58 -14.70 -10.81
CA LEU A 412 -27.48 -15.33 -11.54
C LEU A 412 -27.17 -16.71 -10.95
N TRP A 413 -27.19 -17.73 -11.80
CA TRP A 413 -26.74 -19.08 -11.47
C TRP A 413 -25.31 -19.31 -11.93
N LYS A 414 -24.52 -20.05 -11.14
CA LYS A 414 -23.30 -20.73 -11.56
C LYS A 414 -23.61 -22.21 -11.72
N TYR A 415 -23.29 -22.75 -12.89
CA TYR A 415 -23.33 -24.18 -13.18
C TYR A 415 -21.90 -24.68 -13.37
N VAL A 416 -21.57 -25.83 -12.80
CA VAL A 416 -20.30 -26.52 -13.03
C VAL A 416 -20.57 -27.85 -13.69
N TYR A 417 -19.88 -28.09 -14.81
CA TYR A 417 -19.94 -29.33 -15.55
C TYR A 417 -18.58 -30.04 -15.47
N VAL A 418 -18.60 -31.36 -15.32
CA VAL A 418 -17.41 -32.23 -15.44
C VAL A 418 -17.76 -33.32 -16.44
N ASP A 419 -16.93 -33.47 -17.47
CA ASP A 419 -17.20 -34.40 -18.60
C ASP A 419 -18.57 -34.15 -19.26
N GLY A 420 -19.02 -32.89 -19.28
CA GLY A 420 -20.31 -32.48 -19.83
C GLY A 420 -21.52 -32.75 -18.95
N VAL A 421 -21.34 -33.32 -17.74
CA VAL A 421 -22.41 -33.59 -16.78
C VAL A 421 -22.48 -32.47 -15.74
N GLU A 422 -23.67 -31.94 -15.47
CA GLU A 422 -23.88 -30.97 -14.39
C GLU A 422 -23.56 -31.61 -13.04
N THR A 423 -22.57 -31.05 -12.34
CA THR A 423 -22.10 -31.53 -11.03
C THR A 423 -22.47 -30.57 -9.90
N GLU A 424 -22.57 -29.28 -10.20
CA GLU A 424 -22.89 -28.25 -9.24
C GLU A 424 -23.81 -27.19 -9.86
N LYS A 425 -24.71 -26.66 -9.04
CA LYS A 425 -25.60 -25.57 -9.39
C LYS A 425 -25.88 -24.71 -8.16
N GLU A 426 -25.44 -23.46 -8.21
CA GLU A 426 -25.62 -22.50 -7.11
C GLU A 426 -26.12 -21.15 -7.58
N ILE A 427 -26.83 -20.44 -6.70
CA ILE A 427 -27.23 -19.05 -6.93
C ILE A 427 -26.12 -18.17 -6.40
N LEU A 428 -25.51 -17.36 -7.25
CA LEU A 428 -24.53 -16.36 -6.81
C LEU A 428 -25.20 -15.18 -6.12
N HIS A 429 -26.28 -14.66 -6.71
CA HIS A 429 -27.06 -13.55 -6.16
C HIS A 429 -28.40 -13.36 -6.86
N THR A 430 -29.26 -12.54 -6.25
CA THR A 430 -30.56 -12.11 -6.78
C THR A 430 -30.62 -10.59 -6.76
N ASP A 431 -30.98 -10.00 -7.90
CA ASP A 431 -30.99 -8.56 -8.13
C ASP A 431 -32.39 -8.01 -8.37
N THR A 432 -32.53 -6.72 -8.08
CA THR A 432 -33.72 -5.93 -8.40
C THR A 432 -33.32 -4.65 -9.11
N TYR A 433 -33.94 -4.40 -10.25
CA TYR A 433 -33.81 -3.22 -11.09
C TYR A 433 -35.12 -2.44 -11.06
N MET A 434 -35.02 -1.14 -10.83
CA MET A 434 -36.13 -0.23 -10.71
C MET A 434 -36.73 0.10 -12.08
N ALA A 435 -38.05 0.19 -12.12
CA ALA A 435 -38.74 0.75 -13.27
C ALA A 435 -38.63 2.28 -13.26
N SER A 436 -38.53 2.91 -14.42
CA SER A 436 -38.58 4.37 -14.54
C SER A 436 -39.59 4.81 -15.60
N LYS A 437 -40.41 5.80 -15.26
CA LYS A 437 -41.43 6.36 -16.15
C LYS A 437 -40.77 7.10 -17.32
N ALA A 438 -41.44 7.12 -18.47
CA ALA A 438 -41.10 8.07 -19.51
C ALA A 438 -41.38 9.49 -19.01
N ILE A 439 -40.51 10.44 -19.33
CA ILE A 439 -40.72 11.87 -19.05
C ILE A 439 -40.85 12.59 -20.38
N TYR A 440 -41.96 13.30 -20.58
CA TYR A 440 -42.15 14.18 -21.72
C TYR A 440 -42.19 15.63 -21.26
N ARG A 441 -41.47 16.49 -21.96
CA ARG A 441 -41.70 17.93 -21.92
C ARG A 441 -42.74 18.29 -22.96
N VAL A 442 -43.77 19.02 -22.58
CA VAL A 442 -44.84 19.48 -23.48
C VAL A 442 -44.93 20.99 -23.47
N GLY A 443 -45.12 21.61 -24.64
CA GLY A 443 -45.41 23.03 -24.71
C GLY A 443 -46.75 23.38 -24.06
N PRO A 444 -46.94 24.63 -23.60
CA PRO A 444 -48.18 25.06 -22.97
C PRO A 444 -49.38 24.84 -23.91
N GLU A 445 -50.55 24.60 -23.35
CA GLU A 445 -51.76 24.50 -24.17
C GLU A 445 -52.04 25.84 -24.86
N LEU A 446 -52.47 25.81 -26.12
CA LEU A 446 -53.01 27.01 -26.75
C LEU A 446 -54.26 27.42 -25.95
N PRO A 447 -54.42 28.70 -25.58
CA PRO A 447 -55.67 29.15 -25.00
C PRO A 447 -56.80 28.77 -25.95
N ALA A 448 -57.85 28.13 -25.41
CA ALA A 448 -59.01 27.77 -26.19
C ALA A 448 -59.53 29.01 -26.92
N VAL A 449 -59.61 28.95 -28.26
CA VAL A 449 -60.22 30.02 -29.04
C VAL A 449 -61.70 30.04 -28.65
N ALA A 450 -62.10 31.05 -27.87
CA ALA A 450 -63.51 31.26 -27.57
C ALA A 450 -64.27 31.40 -28.90
N PRO A 451 -65.43 30.73 -29.09
CA PRO A 451 -66.17 30.85 -30.33
C PRO A 451 -66.51 32.32 -30.58
N VAL A 452 -66.17 32.81 -31.77
CA VAL A 452 -66.59 34.14 -32.23
C VAL A 452 -68.11 34.12 -32.29
N LEU A 453 -68.76 34.86 -31.39
CA LEU A 453 -70.21 35.06 -31.44
C LEU A 453 -70.55 35.77 -32.77
N PRO A 454 -71.59 35.32 -33.51
CA PRO A 454 -72.04 36.00 -34.72
C PRO A 454 -72.43 37.46 -34.41
N PRO A 455 -72.24 38.41 -35.34
CA PRO A 455 -72.63 39.80 -35.14
C PRO A 455 -74.15 39.90 -34.87
N GLU A 456 -74.52 40.63 -33.82
CA GLU A 456 -75.92 40.92 -33.48
C GLU A 456 -76.63 41.56 -34.67
N GLN A 457 -77.75 40.95 -35.08
CA GLN A 457 -78.64 41.46 -36.11
C GLN A 457 -79.62 42.48 -35.47
N PRO A 458 -79.98 43.58 -36.15
CA PRO A 458 -80.67 44.72 -35.52
C PRO A 458 -82.08 44.37 -35.04
N ALA A 459 -82.42 44.82 -33.84
CA ALA A 459 -83.75 44.71 -33.27
C ALA A 459 -84.78 45.60 -34.00
N ALA A 460 -85.98 45.06 -34.21
CA ALA A 460 -87.17 45.75 -34.70
C ALA A 460 -88.37 45.38 -33.79
N PRO A 461 -89.47 46.16 -33.75
CA PRO A 461 -89.75 47.13 -32.69
C PRO A 461 -90.72 46.62 -31.61
N ALA A 462 -90.64 47.23 -30.43
CA ALA A 462 -91.53 46.98 -29.30
C ALA A 462 -92.93 47.62 -29.49
N GLU A 463 -93.98 46.85 -29.16
CA GLU A 463 -95.31 47.40 -28.88
C GLU A 463 -95.51 47.62 -27.37
N THR A 464 -96.23 48.71 -27.12
CA THR A 464 -96.36 49.55 -25.94
C THR A 464 -97.43 49.10 -24.93
N GLN A 465 -97.09 49.08 -23.63
CA GLN A 465 -97.64 49.95 -22.54
C GLN A 465 -98.87 49.39 -21.76
N PRO A 466 -99.29 49.93 -20.58
CA PRO A 466 -98.70 50.99 -19.72
C PRO A 466 -98.67 50.74 -18.16
N ALA A 467 -97.58 51.19 -17.51
CA ALA A 467 -97.49 52.32 -16.55
C ALA A 467 -98.16 52.34 -15.12
N VAL A 468 -97.25 52.30 -14.09
CA VAL A 468 -97.08 53.12 -12.83
C VAL A 468 -98.12 53.07 -11.65
N PRO A 469 -97.80 53.47 -10.37
CA PRO A 469 -96.55 54.06 -9.84
C PRO A 469 -96.01 53.75 -8.40
N SER A 470 -94.69 54.01 -8.26
CA SER A 470 -93.89 54.75 -7.24
C SER A 470 -93.71 54.32 -5.74
N GLY A 471 -92.46 53.92 -5.43
CA GLY A 471 -91.51 54.51 -4.43
C GLY A 471 -91.63 54.18 -2.93
N PRO A 472 -90.63 54.49 -2.05
CA PRO A 472 -89.24 54.95 -2.31
C PRO A 472 -88.10 54.21 -1.51
N ALA A 473 -86.83 54.48 -1.92
CA ALA A 473 -85.55 54.75 -1.19
C ALA A 473 -85.12 53.90 0.04
N SER A 474 -83.84 53.66 0.42
CA SER A 474 -82.48 54.09 0.04
C SER A 474 -81.43 53.09 0.60
N ASP A 475 -80.14 53.39 0.39
CA ASP A 475 -78.89 52.87 1.01
C ASP A 475 -78.07 51.98 0.06
N GLY A 476 -76.83 52.28 -0.32
CA GLY A 476 -75.85 53.31 0.02
C GLY A 476 -74.58 53.04 -0.81
N PRO A 477 -73.59 53.96 -0.84
CA PRO A 477 -72.52 53.96 -1.85
C PRO A 477 -71.16 53.40 -1.38
N ALA A 478 -70.32 53.11 -2.39
CA ALA A 478 -68.86 53.29 -2.48
C ALA A 478 -67.90 52.62 -1.47
N SER A 479 -66.92 51.90 -2.02
CA SER A 479 -65.52 52.04 -1.59
C SER A 479 -64.55 51.67 -2.74
N GLU A 480 -63.76 52.66 -3.13
CA GLU A 480 -62.45 52.52 -3.76
C GLU A 480 -61.51 51.72 -2.85
N ILE A 481 -60.62 50.89 -3.42
CA ILE A 481 -59.16 50.89 -3.09
C ILE A 481 -58.38 50.49 -4.36
N ALA A 482 -57.44 51.36 -4.74
CA ALA A 482 -56.44 51.22 -5.81
C ALA A 482 -55.21 50.36 -5.36
N PRO A 483 -54.31 49.95 -6.27
CA PRO A 483 -53.23 48.96 -6.04
C PRO A 483 -51.89 49.64 -5.62
N PRO A 484 -50.71 48.99 -5.69
CA PRO A 484 -50.25 47.69 -5.18
C PRO A 484 -49.10 47.87 -4.17
N THR A 485 -48.63 46.80 -3.50
CA THR A 485 -47.29 46.82 -2.86
C THR A 485 -46.64 45.44 -2.90
N ALA A 486 -45.37 45.42 -3.32
CA ALA A 486 -44.51 44.26 -3.51
C ALA A 486 -44.14 43.55 -2.20
N PRO A 487 -43.74 42.26 -2.23
CA PRO A 487 -42.94 41.67 -1.17
C PRO A 487 -41.43 41.91 -1.40
N ALA A 488 -40.74 42.18 -0.30
CA ALA A 488 -39.32 42.47 -0.14
C ALA A 488 -38.43 41.19 -0.17
N PRO A 489 -37.08 41.33 -0.14
CA PRO A 489 -36.13 40.34 -0.63
C PRO A 489 -35.75 39.26 0.40
N VAL A 490 -35.23 38.13 -0.11
CA VAL A 490 -34.70 36.99 0.65
C VAL A 490 -33.19 37.18 0.86
N PRO A 491 -32.58 36.72 1.99
CA PRO A 491 -31.22 37.09 2.38
C PRO A 491 -30.13 36.43 1.54
N GLU A 492 -29.04 37.18 1.35
CA GLU A 492 -27.81 36.81 0.67
C GLU A 492 -26.97 35.82 1.51
N ALA A 493 -26.45 34.78 0.87
CA ALA A 493 -25.52 33.82 1.48
C ALA A 493 -24.08 34.40 1.47
N PRO A 494 -23.23 34.09 2.46
CA PRO A 494 -21.91 34.70 2.58
C PRO A 494 -20.96 34.23 1.46
N ALA A 495 -20.19 35.19 0.94
CA ALA A 495 -19.22 35.01 -0.13
C ALA A 495 -18.08 34.04 0.25
N ALA A 496 -17.69 33.20 -0.71
CA ALA A 496 -16.50 32.37 -0.63
C ALA A 496 -15.22 33.26 -0.71
N PRO A 497 -14.13 32.90 0.00
CA PRO A 497 -12.87 33.63 -0.09
C PRO A 497 -12.22 33.46 -1.47
N ALA A 498 -11.57 34.53 -1.93
CA ALA A 498 -10.93 34.64 -3.23
C ALA A 498 -9.83 33.57 -3.45
N ALA A 499 -9.81 32.99 -4.65
CA ALA A 499 -8.72 32.15 -5.12
C ALA A 499 -7.43 32.98 -5.31
N PRO A 500 -6.24 32.46 -4.98
CA PRO A 500 -4.98 33.12 -5.27
C PRO A 500 -4.72 33.16 -6.78
N GLU A 501 -4.06 34.24 -7.23
CA GLU A 501 -3.68 34.50 -8.62
C GLU A 501 -2.88 33.34 -9.24
N ALA A 502 -3.21 33.00 -10.48
CA ALA A 502 -2.43 32.09 -11.30
C ALA A 502 -1.07 32.73 -11.67
N PRO A 503 0.05 31.98 -11.61
CA PRO A 503 1.32 32.49 -12.11
C PRO A 503 1.26 32.66 -13.64
N ALA A 504 1.92 33.71 -14.12
CA ALA A 504 1.99 34.10 -15.52
C ALA A 504 2.48 32.98 -16.44
N ALA A 505 1.88 32.90 -17.63
CA ALA A 505 2.31 32.01 -18.70
C ALA A 505 3.77 32.30 -19.11
N PRO A 506 4.60 31.27 -19.37
CA PRO A 506 5.91 31.47 -19.97
C PRO A 506 5.76 32.03 -21.38
N ALA A 507 6.60 33.00 -21.71
CA ALA A 507 6.66 33.67 -23.00
C ALA A 507 6.99 32.70 -24.15
N ASP A 508 6.34 32.91 -25.30
CA ASP A 508 6.65 32.23 -26.55
C ASP A 508 8.15 32.36 -26.90
N PRO A 509 8.82 31.28 -27.32
CA PRO A 509 10.17 31.39 -27.85
C PRO A 509 10.14 32.12 -29.19
N ALA A 510 11.04 33.11 -29.31
CA ALA A 510 11.24 33.93 -30.49
C ALA A 510 11.49 33.09 -31.77
N PRO A 511 11.10 33.60 -32.96
CA PRO A 511 11.29 32.89 -34.21
C PRO A 511 12.78 32.81 -34.57
N VAL A 512 13.26 31.60 -34.87
CA VAL A 512 14.59 31.35 -35.41
C VAL A 512 14.65 31.92 -36.85
N PRO A 513 15.63 32.77 -37.20
CA PRO A 513 15.78 33.26 -38.56
C PRO A 513 16.40 32.16 -39.44
N GLY A 514 15.91 32.09 -40.69
CA GLY A 514 16.30 31.10 -41.68
C GLY A 514 17.80 31.09 -41.99
N GLY A 515 18.35 29.88 -42.06
CA GLY A 515 19.66 29.59 -42.64
C GLY A 515 19.48 29.13 -44.08
N ALA A 516 20.19 29.83 -44.97
CA ALA A 516 20.22 29.62 -46.41
C ALA A 516 20.89 28.30 -46.84
N GLU A 517 20.57 27.94 -48.09
CA GLU A 517 21.19 26.94 -48.94
C GLU A 517 22.73 26.90 -48.89
N ALA A 518 23.28 25.69 -48.99
CA ALA A 518 24.50 25.44 -49.77
C ALA A 518 24.46 23.98 -50.25
N GLY A 519 24.47 23.80 -51.58
CA GLY A 519 24.54 22.50 -52.21
C GLY A 519 25.95 21.92 -52.24
N ALA A 520 26.01 20.58 -52.28
CA ALA A 520 26.90 19.74 -53.07
C ALA A 520 26.46 18.28 -52.87
#